data_AF-A0A067DTW6-F1
#
_entry.id   AF-A0A067DTW6-F1
#
_cell.length_a   1.000
_cell.length_b   1.000
_cell.length_c   1.000
_cell.angle_alpha   90.00
_cell.angle_beta   90.00
_cell.angle_gamma   90.00
#
_symmetry.space_group_name_H-M   'P 1'
#
loop_
_entity.id
_entity.type
_entity.pdbx_description
1 polymer ?
#
loop_
_entity_poly.entity_id
_entity_poly.type
_entity_poly.pdbx_seq_one_letter_code
_entity_poly.pdbx_strand_id
1 'polypeptide(L)' 'MENGEIPENANEHCPGPQSESAGKSDDCQGCPNQEACATAPKGPDP' A
#
# COMPACT_ATOMS: atom_id res chain seq x y z
N MET A 1 -0.52 -10.75 17.48
CA MET A 1 0.37 -10.30 16.40
C MET A 1 -0.50 -10.25 15.17
N GLU A 2 -1.17 -9.13 14.90
CA GLU A 2 -2.01 -9.00 13.71
C GLU A 2 -1.86 -7.58 13.15
N ASN A 3 -0.61 -7.24 12.81
CA ASN A 3 -0.28 -6.07 11.98
C ASN A 3 -0.51 -6.46 10.51
N GLY A 4 -1.78 -6.69 10.15
CA GLY A 4 -2.19 -7.29 8.87
C GLY A 4 -2.20 -6.35 7.65
N GLU A 5 -1.44 -5.25 7.65
CA GLU A 5 -1.57 -4.22 6.60
C GLU A 5 -0.40 -4.23 5.61
N ILE A 6 0.72 -4.84 5.98
CA ILE A 6 1.92 -4.93 5.14
C ILE A 6 2.21 -6.42 4.89
N PRO A 7 1.90 -6.94 3.69
CA PRO A 7 2.19 -8.33 3.35
C PRO A 7 3.69 -8.59 3.34
N GLU A 8 4.12 -9.84 3.55
CA GLU A 8 5.55 -10.22 3.59
C GLU A 8 6.32 -9.87 2.31
N ASN A 9 5.60 -9.76 1.18
CA ASN A 9 6.15 -9.38 -0.11
C ASN A 9 6.09 -7.86 -0.41
N ALA A 10 5.68 -7.05 0.55
CA ALA A 10 5.70 -5.61 0.41
C ALA A 10 7.13 -5.09 0.48
N ASN A 11 7.39 -3.99 -0.21
CA ASN A 11 8.67 -3.31 -0.15
C ASN A 11 8.98 -2.82 1.28
N GLU A 12 10.28 -2.76 1.61
CA GLU A 12 10.72 -2.07 2.81
C GLU A 12 10.23 -0.61 2.76
N HIS A 13 9.62 -0.13 3.85
CA HIS A 13 8.95 1.17 3.93
C HIS A 13 7.65 1.32 3.13
N CYS A 14 6.96 0.22 2.78
CA CYS A 14 5.62 0.30 2.21
C CYS A 14 4.72 1.24 3.05
N PRO A 15 4.15 2.31 2.46
CA PRO A 15 3.33 3.27 3.19
C PRO A 15 1.99 2.68 3.66
N GLY A 16 1.67 1.45 3.25
CA GLY A 16 0.44 0.74 3.56
C GLY A 16 -0.68 1.06 2.58
N PRO A 17 -1.63 0.12 2.35
CA PRO A 17 -2.67 0.24 1.34
C PRO A 17 -3.67 1.37 1.60
N GLN A 18 -3.82 1.80 2.86
CA GLN A 18 -4.71 2.91 3.24
C GLN A 18 -4.07 4.29 3.11
N SER A 19 -2.75 4.38 2.92
CA SER A 19 -2.08 5.67 2.73
C SER A 19 -2.50 6.33 1.42
N GLU A 20 -2.62 7.65 1.41
CA GLU A 20 -2.85 8.43 0.18
C GLU A 20 -1.74 8.21 -0.86
N SER A 21 -0.51 7.95 -0.40
CA SER A 21 0.66 7.66 -1.23
C SER A 21 0.77 6.19 -1.68
N ALA A 22 -0.14 5.30 -1.24
CA ALA A 22 -0.10 3.89 -1.63
C ALA A 22 -0.17 3.75 -3.16
N GLY A 23 0.74 2.94 -3.72
CA GLY A 23 0.89 2.73 -5.16
C GLY A 23 1.48 3.92 -5.95
N LYS A 24 1.75 5.05 -5.30
CA LYS A 24 2.24 6.29 -5.92
C LYS A 24 3.62 6.73 -5.41
N SER A 25 4.00 6.33 -4.20
CA SER A 25 5.34 6.61 -3.64
C SER A 25 6.43 5.86 -4.43
N ASP A 26 7.65 6.39 -4.38
CA ASP A 26 8.85 5.69 -4.86
C ASP A 26 9.05 4.36 -4.10
N ASP A 27 8.64 4.30 -2.84
CA ASP A 27 8.65 3.07 -2.03
C ASP A 27 7.74 1.96 -2.61
N CYS A 28 6.82 2.29 -3.51
CA CYS A 28 5.96 1.32 -4.18
C CYS A 28 6.55 0.81 -5.51
N GLN A 29 7.68 1.32 -5.97
CA GLN A 29 8.30 0.87 -7.22
C GLN A 29 8.71 -0.60 -7.12
N GLY A 30 8.33 -1.40 -8.13
CA GLY A 30 8.60 -2.84 -8.15
C GLY A 30 7.68 -3.67 -7.25
N CYS A 31 6.77 -3.04 -6.52
CA CYS A 31 5.79 -3.74 -5.70
C CYS A 31 4.73 -4.40 -6.62
N PRO A 32 4.47 -5.72 -6.51
CA PRO A 32 3.59 -6.44 -7.45
C PRO A 32 2.13 -5.96 -7.44
N ASN A 33 1.73 -5.29 -6.35
CA ASN A 33 0.40 -4.72 -6.13
C ASN A 33 0.38 -3.18 -6.26
N GLN A 34 1.38 -2.55 -6.88
CA GLN A 34 1.48 -1.08 -7.00
C GLN A 34 0.21 -0.45 -7.59
N GLU A 35 -0.25 -0.89 -8.77
CA GLU A 35 -1.47 -0.35 -9.41
C GLU A 35 -2.73 -0.57 -8.58
N ALA A 36 -2.84 -1.75 -7.96
CA ALA A 36 -3.95 -2.07 -7.07
C ALA A 36 -3.97 -1.11 -5.86
N CYS A 37 -2.82 -0.87 -5.23
CA CYS A 37 -2.69 0.09 -4.13
C CYS A 37 -2.94 1.55 -4.57
N ALA A 38 -2.62 1.91 -5.82
CA ALA A 38 -2.83 3.26 -6.36
C ALA A 38 -4.31 3.59 -6.58
N THR A 39 -5.11 2.58 -6.90
CA THR A 39 -6.51 2.71 -7.33
C THR A 39 -7.53 2.21 -6.31
N ALA A 40 -7.11 1.37 -5.36
CA ALA A 40 -7.98 0.87 -4.31
C ALA A 40 -8.62 2.03 -3.53
N PRO A 41 -9.91 1.92 -3.18
CA PRO A 41 -10.54 2.85 -2.25
C PRO A 41 -9.70 2.91 -0.98
N LYS A 42 -9.28 4.12 -0.62
CA LYS A 42 -8.68 4.36 0.69
C LYS A 42 -9.81 4.29 1.74
N GLY A 43 -9.46 4.25 3.03
CA GLY A 43 -10.40 4.02 4.14
C GLY A 43 -11.69 4.86 4.07
N PRO A 44 -12.71 4.52 4.87
CA PRO A 44 -14.10 4.92 4.64
C PRO A 44 -14.24 6.41 4.31
N ASP A 45 -14.90 6.70 3.19
CA ASP A 45 -15.48 8.02 2.94
C ASP A 45 -16.43 8.36 4.11
N PRO A 46 -16.42 9.60 4.64
CA PRO A 46 -17.26 10.01 5.78
C PRO A 46 -18.77 9.88 5.52
#